data_AF-A0ABD1J070-F1
#
_entry.id   AF-A0ABD1J070-F1
#
_cell.length_a   1.000
_cell.length_b   1.000
_cell.length_c   1.000
_cell.angle_alpha   90.00
_cell.angle_beta   90.00
_cell.angle_gamma   90.00
#
_symmetry.space_group_name_H-M   'P 1'
#
loop_
_entity.id
_entity.type
_entity.pdbx_description
1 polymer ?
#
loop_
_entity_poly.entity_id
_entity_poly.type
_entity_poly.pdbx_seq_one_letter_code
_entity_poly.pdbx_strand_id
1 'polypeptide(L)'
;MQHSFRTYSTDSVGSDVVFSDESYYQEMLRSSYARKDERDRVQKKTFTKWVNKHLLKAQRHITDLYEDLRDGHNLISLLEVLSGETLPREKGRMRFHKLQNVQIALDFLKHRQVKLVNIRNDDIADGNPKLTLGLIWTIILHFQISDIQVNGQSDDMTAKEKLLLWAQRMVEGYHATRCDNFTTSWRDGKLFNAIIHKHR
;
A
#
# COMPACT_ATOMS: atom_id res chain seq x y z
N MET A 1 61.56 3.95 -59.09
CA MET A 1 60.46 4.93 -58.97
C MET A 1 59.16 4.23 -59.38
N GLN A 2 58.16 4.31 -58.50
CA GLN A 2 56.70 4.20 -58.73
C GLN A 2 56.15 2.81 -59.14
N HIS A 3 55.58 2.05 -58.20
CA HIS A 3 54.19 2.09 -57.66
C HIS A 3 53.16 1.40 -58.55
N SER A 4 52.72 0.20 -58.12
CA SER A 4 51.35 -0.28 -58.31
C SER A 4 51.14 -1.56 -57.52
N PHE A 5 50.47 -1.50 -56.37
CA PHE A 5 49.70 -2.63 -55.87
C PHE A 5 48.41 -2.14 -55.19
N ARG A 6 47.34 -2.82 -55.59
CA ARG A 6 45.91 -2.60 -55.32
C ARG A 6 45.58 -2.45 -53.83
N THR A 7 44.65 -1.53 -53.58
CA THR A 7 43.85 -1.43 -52.36
C THR A 7 42.91 -2.64 -52.24
N TYR A 8 43.01 -3.38 -51.13
CA TYR A 8 41.91 -4.22 -50.63
C TYR A 8 41.35 -3.54 -49.39
N SER A 9 40.05 -3.18 -49.47
CA SER A 9 39.25 -2.90 -48.29
C SER A 9 39.09 -4.19 -47.52
N THR A 10 39.38 -4.17 -46.22
CA THR A 10 38.86 -5.15 -45.27
C THR A 10 38.01 -4.38 -44.27
N ASP A 11 36.77 -4.82 -44.22
CA ASP A 11 35.63 -4.21 -43.57
C ASP A 11 35.90 -3.75 -42.13
N SER A 12 35.23 -2.65 -41.81
CA SER A 12 34.91 -2.25 -40.44
C SER A 12 34.44 -3.47 -39.66
N VAL A 13 35.28 -3.91 -38.71
CA VAL A 13 34.83 -4.73 -37.59
C VAL A 13 33.72 -3.93 -36.94
N GLY A 14 32.48 -4.43 -37.10
CA GLY A 14 31.34 -3.96 -36.35
C GLY A 14 31.77 -3.88 -34.90
N SER A 15 31.69 -2.69 -34.33
CA SER A 15 31.70 -2.53 -32.90
C SER A 15 30.44 -3.22 -32.41
N ASP A 16 30.56 -4.51 -32.11
CA ASP A 16 29.64 -5.16 -31.21
C ASP A 16 29.70 -4.33 -29.92
N VAL A 17 28.70 -3.48 -29.77
CA VAL A 17 28.47 -2.72 -28.54
C VAL A 17 28.22 -3.78 -27.49
N VAL A 18 29.29 -4.16 -26.80
CA VAL A 18 29.22 -4.92 -25.56
C VAL A 18 28.46 -4.00 -24.62
N PHE A 19 27.14 -4.18 -24.53
CA PHE A 19 26.34 -3.61 -23.46
C PHE A 19 27.03 -4.07 -22.18
N SER A 20 27.73 -3.16 -21.50
CA SER A 20 28.45 -3.53 -20.29
C SER A 20 27.41 -4.02 -19.29
N ASP A 21 27.67 -5.17 -18.66
CA ASP A 21 26.82 -5.74 -17.61
C ASP A 21 26.36 -4.65 -16.62
N GLU A 22 27.25 -3.70 -16.31
CA GLU A 22 27.00 -2.51 -15.47
C GLU A 22 25.80 -1.66 -15.94
N SER A 23 25.68 -1.39 -17.25
CA SER A 23 24.56 -0.60 -17.80
C SER A 23 23.22 -1.33 -17.67
N TYR A 24 23.22 -2.65 -17.89
CA TYR A 24 22.04 -3.49 -17.72
C TYR A 24 21.62 -3.59 -16.25
N TYR A 25 22.59 -3.76 -15.33
CA TYR A 25 22.32 -3.72 -13.88
C TYR A 25 21.75 -2.37 -13.44
N GLN A 26 22.31 -1.25 -13.91
CA GLN A 26 21.80 0.09 -13.61
C GLN A 26 20.37 0.29 -14.12
N GLU A 27 20.06 -0.18 -15.33
CA GLU A 27 18.70 -0.08 -15.90
C GLU A 27 17.69 -1.00 -15.19
N MET A 28 18.11 -2.21 -14.82
CA MET A 28 17.32 -3.14 -14.01
C MET A 28 17.02 -2.54 -12.63
N LEU A 29 18.03 -1.95 -11.97
CA LEU A 29 17.87 -1.27 -10.69
C LEU A 29 16.91 -0.08 -10.83
N ARG A 30 17.11 0.79 -11.83
CA ARG A 30 16.22 1.93 -12.09
C ARG A 30 14.77 1.49 -12.31
N SER A 31 14.56 0.45 -13.10
CA SER A 31 13.24 -0.14 -13.36
C SER A 31 12.62 -0.78 -12.12
N SER A 32 13.44 -1.34 -11.22
CA SER A 32 13.00 -1.86 -9.93
C SER A 32 12.56 -0.72 -8.99
N TYR A 33 13.38 0.33 -8.87
CA TYR A 33 13.07 1.51 -8.06
C TYR A 33 11.81 2.23 -8.56
N ALA A 34 11.69 2.49 -9.86
CA ALA A 34 10.51 3.12 -10.43
C ALA A 34 9.22 2.32 -10.17
N ARG A 35 9.28 0.98 -10.24
CA ARG A 35 8.14 0.11 -9.91
C ARG A 35 7.76 0.18 -8.43
N LYS A 36 8.75 0.30 -7.54
CA LYS A 36 8.51 0.44 -6.10
C LYS A 36 7.86 1.79 -5.80
N ASP A 37 8.38 2.88 -6.36
CA ASP A 37 7.84 4.23 -6.16
C ASP A 37 6.40 4.34 -6.64
N GLU A 38 6.08 3.73 -7.79
CA GLU A 38 4.72 3.72 -8.30
C GLU A 38 3.76 2.93 -7.38
N ARG A 39 4.22 1.79 -6.82
CA ARG A 39 3.42 1.03 -5.84
C ARG A 39 3.18 1.84 -4.57
N ASP A 40 4.21 2.49 -4.04
CA ASP A 40 4.11 3.30 -2.82
C ASP A 40 3.18 4.51 -3.06
N ARG A 41 3.26 5.13 -4.25
CA ARG A 41 2.36 6.22 -4.67
C ARG A 41 0.91 5.77 -4.76
N VAL A 42 0.64 4.63 -5.40
CA VAL A 42 -0.71 4.06 -5.50
C VAL A 42 -1.25 3.66 -4.13
N GLN A 43 -0.41 3.09 -3.27
CA GLN A 43 -0.78 2.75 -1.90
C GLN A 43 -1.13 3.99 -1.09
N LYS A 44 -0.29 5.04 -1.10
CA LYS A 44 -0.60 6.33 -0.46
C LYS A 44 -1.93 6.88 -0.92
N LYS A 45 -2.17 6.92 -2.24
CA LYS A 45 -3.44 7.41 -2.82
C LYS A 45 -4.64 6.58 -2.36
N THR A 46 -4.49 5.25 -2.31
CA THR A 46 -5.55 4.32 -1.90
C THR A 46 -5.90 4.52 -0.41
N PHE A 47 -4.88 4.60 0.44
CA PHE A 47 -5.06 4.84 1.88
C PHE A 47 -5.64 6.23 2.15
N THR A 48 -5.21 7.26 1.43
CA THR A 48 -5.77 8.62 1.55
C THR A 48 -7.27 8.61 1.24
N LYS A 49 -7.68 7.96 0.14
CA LYS A 49 -9.11 7.80 -0.20
C LYS A 49 -9.88 7.03 0.87
N TRP A 50 -9.30 5.96 1.38
CA TRP A 50 -9.93 5.16 2.44
C TRP A 50 -10.11 5.97 3.73
N VAL A 51 -9.08 6.68 4.18
CA VAL A 51 -9.16 7.56 5.35
C VAL A 51 -10.23 8.64 5.14
N ASN A 52 -10.26 9.31 3.99
CA ASN A 52 -11.26 10.34 3.68
C ASN A 52 -12.69 9.80 3.61
N LYS A 53 -12.91 8.56 3.15
CA LYS A 53 -14.24 7.91 3.18
C LYS A 53 -14.80 7.88 4.61
N HIS A 54 -13.95 7.67 5.61
CA HIS A 54 -14.37 7.62 7.02
C HIS A 54 -14.39 9.02 7.65
N LEU A 55 -13.36 9.83 7.44
CA LEU A 55 -13.28 11.19 8.02
C LEU A 55 -14.41 12.12 7.55
N LEU A 56 -14.97 11.90 6.37
CA LEU A 56 -16.14 12.65 5.90
C LEU A 56 -17.32 12.55 6.87
N LYS A 57 -17.50 11.41 7.56
CA LYS A 57 -18.55 11.21 8.58
C LYS A 57 -18.36 12.10 9.82
N ALA A 58 -17.12 12.56 10.05
CA ALA A 58 -16.76 13.50 11.12
C ALA A 58 -16.45 14.91 10.57
N GLN A 59 -16.88 15.22 9.32
CA GLN A 59 -16.64 16.50 8.65
C GLN A 59 -15.15 16.89 8.60
N ARG A 60 -14.27 15.90 8.44
CA ARG A 60 -12.81 16.06 8.33
C ARG A 60 -12.30 15.54 7.00
N HIS A 61 -11.13 16.01 6.60
CA HIS A 61 -10.49 15.64 5.34
C HIS A 61 -8.97 15.76 5.46
N ILE A 62 -8.26 14.87 4.78
CA ILE A 62 -6.80 14.94 4.59
C ILE A 62 -6.45 15.06 3.10
N THR A 63 -5.45 15.86 2.79
CA THR A 63 -4.89 16.07 1.46
C THR A 63 -3.58 15.30 1.31
N ASP A 64 -2.69 15.39 2.29
CA ASP A 64 -1.45 14.61 2.34
C ASP A 64 -1.43 13.71 3.58
N LEU A 65 -1.44 12.40 3.33
CA LEU A 65 -1.38 11.37 4.36
C LEU A 65 -0.18 11.51 5.31
N TYR A 66 0.97 12.01 4.85
CA TYR A 66 2.19 12.10 5.64
C TYR A 66 2.26 13.38 6.49
N GLU A 67 1.45 14.39 6.16
CA GLU A 67 1.42 15.66 6.89
C GLU A 67 0.20 15.77 7.80
N ASP A 68 -0.99 15.46 7.26
CA ASP A 68 -2.26 15.77 7.92
C ASP A 68 -2.63 14.80 9.05
N LEU A 69 -1.81 13.77 9.29
CA LEU A 69 -1.94 12.85 10.41
C LEU A 69 -1.01 13.19 11.59
N ARG A 70 -0.03 14.08 11.38
CA ARG A 70 1.08 14.34 12.32
C ARG A 70 0.66 14.96 13.65
N ASP A 71 -0.46 15.66 13.68
CA ASP A 71 -0.98 16.26 14.93
C ASP A 71 -1.82 15.29 15.77
N GLY A 72 -2.10 14.09 15.24
CA GLY A 72 -2.91 13.05 15.86
C GLY A 72 -4.42 13.29 15.81
N HIS A 73 -4.92 14.48 15.49
CA HIS A 73 -6.35 14.78 15.56
C HIS A 73 -7.16 13.98 14.54
N ASN A 74 -6.65 13.83 13.31
CA ASN A 74 -7.31 13.03 12.28
C ASN A 74 -7.20 11.53 12.55
N LEU A 75 -6.13 11.04 13.17
CA LEU A 75 -6.03 9.64 13.62
C LEU A 75 -7.07 9.32 14.68
N ILE A 76 -7.20 10.17 15.69
CA ILE A 76 -8.22 10.02 16.74
C ILE A 76 -9.61 10.01 16.11
N SER A 77 -9.92 10.99 15.25
CA SER A 77 -11.25 11.07 14.60
C SER A 77 -11.56 9.87 13.73
N LEU A 78 -10.56 9.34 13.02
CA LEU A 78 -10.69 8.12 12.24
C LEU A 78 -11.05 6.92 13.13
N LEU A 79 -10.35 6.76 14.26
CA LEU A 79 -10.61 5.67 15.22
C LEU A 79 -11.98 5.80 15.89
N GLU A 80 -12.42 7.02 16.23
CA GLU A 80 -13.76 7.27 16.74
C GLU A 80 -14.83 6.84 15.73
N VAL A 81 -14.67 7.23 14.45
CA VAL A 81 -15.60 6.84 13.37
C VAL A 81 -15.62 5.32 13.14
N LEU A 82 -14.47 4.66 13.21
CA LEU A 82 -14.38 3.22 12.96
C LEU A 82 -14.92 2.37 14.12
N SER A 83 -14.70 2.82 15.36
CA SER A 83 -15.08 2.07 16.56
C SER A 83 -16.42 2.45 17.16
N GLY A 84 -16.91 3.67 16.87
CA GLY A 84 -18.06 4.26 17.54
C GLY A 84 -17.78 4.79 18.95
N GLU A 85 -16.53 4.74 19.42
CA GLU A 85 -16.12 5.25 20.74
C GLU A 85 -15.64 6.69 20.67
N THR A 86 -15.70 7.41 21.80
CA THR A 86 -15.12 8.76 21.93
C THR A 86 -13.76 8.66 22.60
N LEU A 87 -12.75 9.34 22.05
CA LEU A 87 -11.37 9.30 22.54
C LEU A 87 -10.97 10.67 23.13
N PRO A 88 -10.06 10.71 24.13
CA PRO A 88 -9.54 11.96 24.67
C PRO A 88 -8.67 12.69 23.64
N ARG A 89 -8.48 13.99 23.83
CA ARG A 89 -7.66 14.85 22.96
C ARG A 89 -6.91 15.88 23.79
N GLU A 90 -5.60 15.92 23.63
CA GLU A 90 -4.80 17.01 24.14
C GLU A 90 -4.98 18.27 23.28
N LYS A 91 -5.17 19.40 23.97
CA LYS A 91 -5.33 20.71 23.33
C LYS A 91 -3.99 21.42 23.31
N GLY A 92 -3.56 21.87 22.13
CA GLY A 92 -2.38 22.71 21.98
C GLY A 92 -1.70 22.51 20.64
N ARG A 93 -0.68 23.32 20.36
CA ARG A 93 0.00 23.34 19.04
C ARG A 93 1.46 22.90 19.09
N MET A 94 2.05 22.83 20.27
CA MET A 94 3.44 22.41 20.45
C MET A 94 3.62 20.91 20.17
N ARG A 95 4.83 20.50 19.80
CA ARG A 95 5.17 19.11 19.45
C ARG A 95 4.76 18.10 20.52
N PHE A 96 4.87 18.44 21.81
CA PHE A 96 4.47 17.52 22.88
C PHE A 96 2.96 17.19 22.85
N HIS A 97 2.09 18.14 22.50
CA HIS A 97 0.65 17.87 22.33
C HIS A 97 0.40 16.94 21.14
N LYS A 98 1.13 17.13 20.03
CA LYS A 98 1.04 16.25 18.85
C LYS A 98 1.44 14.82 19.22
N LEU A 99 2.58 14.66 19.90
CA LEU A 99 3.06 13.36 20.38
C LEU A 99 2.03 12.69 21.28
N GLN A 100 1.38 13.44 22.17
CA GLN A 100 0.38 12.90 23.07
C GLN A 100 -0.91 12.51 22.33
N ASN A 101 -1.39 13.30 21.36
CA ASN A 101 -2.54 12.94 20.54
C ASN A 101 -2.29 11.69 19.68
N VAL A 102 -1.10 11.56 19.10
CA VAL A 102 -0.71 10.33 18.42
C VAL A 102 -0.65 9.16 19.42
N GLN A 103 -0.07 9.37 20.60
CA GLN A 103 0.04 8.34 21.63
C GLN A 103 -1.34 7.81 22.04
N ILE A 104 -2.33 8.68 22.23
CA ILE A 104 -3.72 8.29 22.51
C ILE A 104 -4.25 7.33 21.43
N ALA A 105 -4.02 7.64 20.15
CA ALA A 105 -4.46 6.77 19.05
C ALA A 105 -3.73 5.41 19.04
N LEU A 106 -2.41 5.41 19.29
CA LEU A 106 -1.63 4.16 19.34
C LEU A 106 -2.02 3.30 20.55
N ASP A 107 -2.27 3.90 21.71
CA ASP A 107 -2.69 3.17 22.90
C ASP A 107 -4.10 2.62 22.72
N PHE A 108 -5.04 3.35 22.13
CA PHE A 108 -6.35 2.82 21.80
C PHE A 108 -6.26 1.52 20.97
N LEU A 109 -5.40 1.52 19.94
CA LEU A 109 -5.15 0.32 19.13
C LEU A 109 -4.55 -0.83 19.98
N LYS A 110 -3.57 -0.55 20.83
CA LYS A 110 -2.99 -1.58 21.72
C LYS A 110 -4.00 -2.16 22.71
N HIS A 111 -4.87 -1.33 23.29
CA HIS A 111 -5.94 -1.79 24.19
C HIS A 111 -6.91 -2.73 23.48
N ARG A 112 -7.11 -2.54 22.16
CA ARG A 112 -7.86 -3.46 21.28
C ARG A 112 -7.04 -4.63 20.74
N GLN A 113 -5.91 -4.94 21.39
CA GLN A 113 -5.01 -6.05 21.05
C GLN A 113 -4.40 -5.95 19.64
N VAL A 114 -4.34 -4.75 19.04
CA VAL A 114 -3.69 -4.52 17.75
C VAL A 114 -2.18 -4.45 17.96
N LYS A 115 -1.43 -5.27 17.21
CA LYS A 115 0.03 -5.32 17.27
C LYS A 115 0.65 -4.20 16.43
N LEU A 116 1.24 -3.22 17.11
CA LEU A 116 2.00 -2.12 16.50
C LEU A 116 3.50 -2.44 16.56
N VAL A 117 4.01 -3.16 15.55
CA VAL A 117 5.43 -3.55 15.49
C VAL A 117 6.26 -2.38 14.96
N ASN A 118 7.20 -1.89 15.78
CA ASN A 118 8.14 -0.83 15.42
C ASN A 118 7.49 0.49 14.96
N ILE A 119 6.35 0.86 15.57
CA ILE A 119 5.71 2.17 15.35
C ILE A 119 5.63 2.89 16.69
N ARG A 120 6.25 4.06 16.77
CA ARG A 120 6.19 4.97 17.92
C ARG A 120 5.42 6.23 17.57
N ASN A 121 5.09 7.04 18.57
CA ASN A 121 4.34 8.27 18.36
C ASN A 121 5.16 9.36 17.66
N ASP A 122 6.47 9.43 17.90
CA ASP A 122 7.40 10.35 17.24
C ASP A 122 7.55 10.04 15.74
N ASP A 123 7.55 8.77 15.36
CA ASP A 123 7.57 8.37 13.94
C ASP A 123 6.42 8.99 13.14
N ILE A 124 5.23 9.06 13.74
CA ILE A 124 4.04 9.58 13.09
C ILE A 124 3.97 11.11 13.22
N ALA A 125 4.28 11.67 14.40
CA ALA A 125 4.27 13.11 14.61
C ALA A 125 5.31 13.84 13.76
N ASP A 126 6.44 13.19 13.47
CA ASP A 126 7.50 13.72 12.63
C ASP A 126 7.30 13.37 11.13
N GLY A 127 6.28 12.57 10.80
CA GLY A 127 5.84 12.35 9.41
C GLY A 127 6.62 11.27 8.64
N ASN A 128 7.11 10.22 9.32
CA ASN A 128 7.80 9.11 8.65
C ASN A 128 6.86 8.41 7.64
N PRO A 129 7.11 8.49 6.32
CA PRO A 129 6.15 7.99 5.32
C PRO A 129 5.88 6.50 5.43
N LYS A 130 6.93 5.70 5.64
CA LYS A 130 6.83 4.23 5.71
C LYS A 130 6.03 3.78 6.93
N LEU A 131 6.32 4.36 8.09
CA LEU A 131 5.64 4.00 9.34
C LEU A 131 4.21 4.56 9.37
N THR A 132 3.95 5.70 8.73
CA THR A 132 2.59 6.22 8.53
C THR A 132 1.75 5.29 7.66
N LEU A 133 2.29 4.82 6.53
CA LEU A 133 1.61 3.79 5.71
C LEU A 133 1.38 2.50 6.50
N GLY A 134 2.39 2.06 7.27
CA GLY A 134 2.28 0.89 8.13
C GLY A 134 1.18 1.02 9.18
N LEU A 135 1.04 2.18 9.82
CA LEU A 135 -0.02 2.45 10.79
C LEU A 135 -1.40 2.40 10.13
N ILE A 136 -1.59 3.09 9.01
CA ILE A 136 -2.88 3.10 8.31
C ILE A 136 -3.25 1.71 7.79
N TRP A 137 -2.26 0.94 7.29
CA TRP A 137 -2.46 -0.46 6.92
C TRP A 137 -2.94 -1.30 8.12
N THR A 138 -2.30 -1.16 9.28
CA THR A 138 -2.69 -1.86 10.50
C THR A 138 -4.12 -1.52 10.92
N ILE A 139 -4.54 -0.26 10.82
CA ILE A 139 -5.91 0.18 11.10
C ILE A 139 -6.89 -0.45 10.10
N ILE A 140 -6.60 -0.40 8.80
CA ILE A 140 -7.44 -1.01 7.75
C ILE A 140 -7.60 -2.51 8.00
N LEU A 141 -6.49 -3.20 8.27
CA LEU A 141 -6.48 -4.63 8.52
C LEU A 141 -7.42 -4.96 9.69
N HIS A 142 -7.27 -4.28 10.82
CA HIS A 142 -8.07 -4.54 12.02
C HIS A 142 -9.57 -4.24 11.84
N PHE A 143 -9.91 -3.08 11.28
CA PHE A 143 -11.30 -2.60 11.25
C PHE A 143 -12.10 -3.01 10.01
N GLN A 144 -11.46 -3.48 8.93
CA GLN A 144 -12.17 -3.76 7.67
C GLN A 144 -11.88 -5.14 7.07
N ILE A 145 -10.79 -5.81 7.44
CA ILE A 145 -10.37 -7.05 6.78
C ILE A 145 -10.37 -8.24 7.75
N SER A 146 -10.00 -8.03 9.02
CA SER A 146 -9.84 -9.11 9.99
C SER A 146 -11.14 -9.81 10.40
N ASP A 147 -12.30 -9.19 10.19
CA ASP A 147 -13.62 -9.72 10.55
C ASP A 147 -14.30 -10.54 9.45
N ILE A 148 -13.68 -10.66 8.27
CA ILE A 148 -14.21 -11.42 7.14
C ILE A 148 -14.51 -12.87 7.55
N GLN A 149 -15.76 -13.28 7.33
CA GLN A 149 -16.22 -14.65 7.52
C GLN A 149 -16.55 -15.29 6.18
N VAL A 150 -16.02 -16.50 5.96
CA VAL A 150 -16.27 -17.29 4.75
C VAL A 150 -16.65 -18.70 5.16
N ASN A 151 -17.71 -19.27 4.57
CA ASN A 151 -18.11 -20.64 4.87
C ASN A 151 -16.93 -21.59 4.64
N GLY A 152 -16.71 -22.62 5.47
CA GLY A 152 -15.58 -23.54 5.28
C GLY A 152 -14.18 -22.88 5.35
N GLN A 153 -14.05 -21.71 5.97
CA GLN A 153 -12.76 -21.23 6.46
C GLN A 153 -12.26 -22.13 7.60
N SER A 154 -10.94 -22.21 7.78
CA SER A 154 -10.35 -22.75 9.01
C SER A 154 -9.91 -21.63 9.95
N ASP A 155 -9.80 -21.95 11.24
CA ASP A 155 -9.48 -20.98 12.30
C ASP A 155 -8.06 -20.43 12.22
N ASP A 156 -7.15 -21.18 11.60
CA ASP A 156 -5.75 -20.83 11.38
C ASP A 156 -5.51 -19.93 10.15
N MET A 157 -6.53 -19.71 9.31
CA MET A 157 -6.41 -18.83 8.14
C MET A 157 -6.22 -17.37 8.56
N THR A 158 -5.25 -16.72 7.93
CA THR A 158 -5.09 -15.27 8.01
C THR A 158 -6.27 -14.55 7.33
N ALA A 159 -6.52 -13.30 7.73
CA ALA A 159 -7.55 -12.46 7.11
C ALA A 159 -7.37 -12.33 5.58
N LYS A 160 -6.12 -12.33 5.11
CA LYS A 160 -5.79 -12.31 3.68
C LYS A 160 -6.23 -13.60 2.98
N GLU A 161 -5.97 -14.76 3.57
CA GLU A 161 -6.37 -16.05 3.01
C GLU A 161 -7.89 -16.20 3.00
N LYS A 162 -8.57 -15.75 4.06
CA LYS A 162 -10.04 -15.70 4.10
C LYS A 162 -10.60 -14.83 2.98
N LEU A 163 -10.08 -13.62 2.79
CA LEU A 163 -10.48 -12.75 1.68
C LEU A 163 -10.19 -13.40 0.31
N LEU A 164 -9.09 -14.14 0.18
CA LEU A 164 -8.76 -14.83 -1.08
C LEU A 164 -9.75 -15.96 -1.36
N LEU A 165 -10.07 -16.77 -0.35
CA LEU A 165 -11.07 -17.83 -0.43
C LEU A 165 -12.44 -17.26 -0.79
N TRP A 166 -12.83 -16.13 -0.18
CA TRP A 166 -14.05 -15.41 -0.56
C TRP A 166 -14.02 -15.01 -2.04
N ALA A 167 -12.94 -14.38 -2.50
CA ALA A 167 -12.83 -13.93 -3.89
C ALA A 167 -12.91 -15.09 -4.88
N GLN A 168 -12.26 -16.23 -4.57
CA GLN A 168 -12.33 -17.46 -5.37
C GLN A 168 -13.76 -17.98 -5.49
N ARG A 169 -14.51 -18.03 -4.39
CA ARG A 169 -15.92 -18.47 -4.41
C ARG A 169 -16.84 -17.50 -5.11
N MET A 170 -16.54 -16.22 -5.07
CA MET A 170 -17.33 -15.22 -5.77
C MET A 170 -17.24 -15.37 -7.30
N VAL A 171 -16.11 -15.89 -7.81
CA VAL A 171 -15.90 -16.07 -9.24
C VAL A 171 -16.01 -17.53 -9.70
N GLU A 172 -16.36 -18.43 -8.79
CA GLU A 172 -16.67 -19.82 -9.12
C GLU A 172 -17.83 -19.90 -10.11
N GLY A 173 -17.64 -20.66 -11.19
CA GLY A 173 -18.61 -20.82 -12.28
C GLY A 173 -18.47 -19.81 -13.43
N TYR A 174 -17.68 -18.74 -13.27
CA TYR A 174 -17.38 -17.82 -14.38
C TYR A 174 -16.25 -18.38 -15.26
N HIS A 175 -16.46 -18.37 -16.58
CA HIS A 175 -15.49 -18.92 -17.52
C HIS A 175 -14.20 -18.10 -17.57
N ALA A 176 -13.05 -18.78 -17.57
CA ALA A 176 -11.72 -18.18 -17.67
C ALA A 176 -11.40 -17.11 -16.60
N THR A 177 -12.05 -17.16 -15.44
CA THR A 177 -11.74 -16.28 -14.29
C THR A 177 -11.20 -17.10 -13.13
N ARG A 178 -9.95 -16.84 -12.74
CA ARG A 178 -9.28 -17.49 -11.62
C ARG A 178 -8.64 -16.44 -10.72
N CYS A 179 -8.85 -16.56 -9.42
CA CYS A 179 -8.28 -15.65 -8.42
C CYS A 179 -7.20 -16.37 -7.60
N ASP A 180 -5.93 -16.10 -7.90
CA ASP A 180 -4.78 -16.73 -7.22
C ASP A 180 -4.09 -15.78 -6.24
N ASN A 181 -4.23 -14.47 -6.41
CA ASN A 181 -3.55 -13.47 -5.59
C ASN A 181 -4.26 -12.11 -5.63
N PHE A 182 -3.79 -11.14 -4.84
CA PHE A 182 -4.28 -9.75 -4.83
C PHE A 182 -3.43 -8.78 -5.66
N THR A 183 -2.75 -9.28 -6.69
CA THR A 183 -1.92 -8.47 -7.58
C THR A 183 -2.23 -8.73 -9.05
N THR A 184 -1.62 -9.74 -9.66
CA THR A 184 -1.74 -10.03 -11.09
C THR A 184 -3.12 -10.55 -11.49
N SER A 185 -3.80 -11.31 -10.61
CA SER A 185 -5.13 -11.87 -10.93
C SER A 185 -6.19 -10.80 -11.19
N TRP A 186 -6.00 -9.57 -10.71
CA TRP A 186 -6.97 -8.47 -10.82
C TRP A 186 -6.66 -7.50 -11.96
N ARG A 187 -5.55 -7.72 -12.69
CA ARG A 187 -5.01 -6.75 -13.66
C ARG A 187 -5.95 -6.51 -14.84
N ASP A 188 -6.64 -7.53 -15.32
CA ASP A 188 -7.53 -7.44 -16.49
C ASP A 188 -8.96 -6.97 -16.15
N GLY A 189 -9.25 -6.77 -14.86
CA GLY A 189 -10.54 -6.30 -14.37
C GLY A 189 -11.68 -7.32 -14.40
N LYS A 190 -11.47 -8.56 -14.87
CA LYS A 190 -12.55 -9.55 -14.98
C LYS A 190 -13.07 -10.00 -13.62
N LEU A 191 -12.18 -10.18 -12.64
CA LEU A 191 -12.58 -10.56 -11.27
C LEU A 191 -13.49 -9.52 -10.63
N PHE A 192 -13.22 -8.22 -10.83
CA PHE A 192 -14.10 -7.16 -10.32
C PHE A 192 -15.50 -7.27 -10.93
N ASN A 193 -15.61 -7.46 -12.25
CA ASN A 193 -16.89 -7.60 -12.93
C ASN A 193 -17.67 -8.84 -12.47
N ALA A 194 -17.00 -9.99 -12.35
CA ALA A 194 -17.63 -11.24 -11.90
C ALA A 194 -18.19 -11.12 -10.47
N ILE A 195 -17.45 -10.52 -9.55
CA ILE A 195 -17.89 -10.30 -8.16
C ILE A 195 -19.13 -9.39 -8.11
N ILE A 196 -19.15 -8.31 -8.90
CA ILE A 196 -20.28 -7.39 -8.97
C ILE A 196 -21.50 -8.09 -9.58
N HIS A 197 -21.31 -8.85 -10.67
CA HIS A 197 -22.40 -9.57 -11.35
C HIS A 197 -23.07 -10.59 -10.42
N LYS A 198 -22.32 -11.28 -9.55
CA LYS A 198 -22.87 -12.27 -8.60
C LYS A 198 -23.75 -11.66 -7.49
N HIS A 199 -23.68 -10.34 -7.26
CA HIS A 199 -24.43 -9.64 -6.20
C HIS A 199 -25.51 -8.68 -6.73
N ARG A 200 -25.73 -8.66 -8.05
CA ARG A 200 -26.85 -7.97 -8.68
C ARG A 200 -28.00 -8.93 -8.91
#